data_AF-A0A838KU59-F1
#
_entry.id   AF-A0A838KU59-F1
#
_cell.length_a   1.000
_cell.length_b   1.000
_cell.length_c   1.000
_cell.angle_alpha   90.00
_cell.angle_beta   90.00
_cell.angle_gamma   90.00
#
_symmetry.space_group_name_H-M   'P 1'
#
loop_
_entity.id
_entity.type
_entity.pdbx_description
1 polymer ?
#
loop_
_entity_poly.entity_id
_entity_poly.type
_entity_poly.pdbx_seq_one_letter_code
_entity_poly.pdbx_strand_id
1 'polypeptide(L)'
;ESGCGGCSMFVDNVGHFALPHLHARDTSLVLVSPAPQGDIERLRQRMGWTIPWFTTTDDFSEDFGVAEYFGLNVFLREGEEVFRTYFTGGRAAEAIGPVWSFLDMTPLGRQETWEDSPEGYPQDPPYSWWRLHDEYEPQQSR
;
A
#
# COMPACT_ATOMS: atom_id res chain seq x y z
N GLU A 1 -13.86 -2.84 21.75
CA GLU A 1 -14.23 -1.61 21.01
C GLU A 1 -14.21 -1.89 19.52
N SER A 2 -15.09 -1.24 18.75
CA SER A 2 -15.20 -1.39 17.29
C SER A 2 -14.15 -0.50 16.59
N GLY A 3 -13.46 -1.02 15.57
CA GLY A 3 -12.48 -0.25 14.81
C GLY A 3 -13.04 1.01 14.14
N CYS A 4 -12.18 1.90 13.69
CA CYS A 4 -12.56 3.13 13.00
C CYS A 4 -13.38 2.80 11.73
N GLY A 5 -14.58 3.37 11.61
CA GLY A 5 -15.47 3.14 10.47
C GLY A 5 -14.87 3.63 9.15
N GLY A 6 -14.19 4.77 9.16
CA GLY A 6 -13.52 5.32 7.97
C GLY A 6 -12.37 4.44 7.49
N CYS A 7 -11.49 4.00 8.41
CA CYS A 7 -10.41 3.08 8.05
C CYS A 7 -10.97 1.75 7.53
N SER A 8 -12.00 1.20 8.19
CA SER A 8 -12.61 -0.07 7.76
C SER A 8 -13.20 0.04 6.35
N MET A 9 -13.94 1.11 6.07
CA MET A 9 -14.50 1.38 4.74
C MET A 9 -13.40 1.53 3.68
N PHE A 10 -12.28 2.20 4.01
CA PHE A 10 -11.13 2.28 3.11
C PHE A 10 -10.56 0.90 2.79
N VAL A 11 -10.29 0.06 3.79
CA VAL A 11 -9.75 -1.30 3.58
C VAL A 11 -10.69 -2.16 2.75
N ASP A 12 -12.00 -2.03 2.94
CA ASP A 12 -12.99 -2.75 2.12
C ASP A 12 -12.97 -2.35 0.63
N ASN A 13 -12.51 -1.13 0.32
CA ASN A 13 -12.33 -0.66 -1.06
C ASN A 13 -10.97 -1.04 -1.67
N VAL A 14 -9.98 -1.38 -0.83
CA VAL A 14 -8.74 -1.98 -1.32
C VAL A 14 -9.05 -3.42 -1.70
N GLY A 15 -8.91 -3.75 -2.98
CA GLY A 15 -9.18 -5.10 -3.46
C GLY A 15 -8.45 -6.14 -2.61
N HIS A 16 -9.16 -7.16 -2.12
CA HIS A 16 -8.61 -8.21 -1.24
C HIS A 16 -7.38 -8.93 -1.84
N PHE A 17 -7.22 -8.84 -3.16
CA PHE A 17 -6.12 -9.42 -3.92
C PHE A 17 -5.23 -8.37 -4.58
N ALA A 18 -5.22 -7.12 -4.07
CA ALA A 18 -4.35 -6.07 -4.58
C ALA A 18 -2.87 -6.39 -4.35
N LEU A 19 -2.53 -7.10 -3.26
CA LEU A 19 -1.14 -7.36 -2.89
C LEU A 19 -0.32 -8.14 -3.92
N PRO A 20 -0.78 -9.31 -4.46
CA PRO A 20 -0.05 -9.98 -5.53
C PRO A 20 0.24 -9.09 -6.74
N HIS A 21 -0.73 -8.23 -7.12
CA HIS A 21 -0.55 -7.29 -8.23
C HIS A 21 0.44 -6.16 -7.92
N LEU A 22 0.43 -5.63 -6.69
CA LEU A 22 1.40 -4.62 -6.25
C LEU A 22 2.82 -5.20 -6.16
N HIS A 23 2.94 -6.42 -5.63
CA HIS A 23 4.21 -7.12 -5.48
C HIS A 23 4.87 -7.42 -6.84
N ALA A 24 4.06 -7.75 -7.85
CA ALA A 24 4.53 -7.90 -9.23
C ALA A 24 5.13 -6.61 -9.82
N ARG A 25 4.87 -5.45 -9.20
CA ARG A 25 5.41 -4.13 -9.53
C ARG A 25 6.31 -3.58 -8.41
N ASP A 26 7.01 -4.48 -7.71
CA ASP A 26 7.97 -4.18 -6.64
C ASP A 26 7.45 -3.17 -5.60
N THR A 27 6.14 -3.19 -5.36
CA THR A 27 5.43 -2.28 -4.46
C THR A 27 4.73 -3.10 -3.39
N SER A 28 4.94 -2.76 -2.12
CA SER A 28 4.22 -3.39 -1.00
C SER A 28 3.29 -2.40 -0.32
N LEU A 29 2.14 -2.89 0.14
CA LEU A 29 1.16 -2.11 0.90
C LEU A 29 1.00 -2.72 2.29
N VAL A 30 1.11 -1.86 3.31
CA VAL A 30 0.85 -2.21 4.70
C VAL A 30 -0.03 -1.14 5.32
N LEU A 31 -0.84 -1.54 6.29
CA LEU A 31 -1.65 -0.63 7.10
C LEU A 31 -1.00 -0.48 8.47
N VAL A 32 -1.13 0.71 9.04
CA VAL A 32 -0.45 1.07 10.27
C VAL A 32 -1.40 1.91 11.12
N SER A 33 -1.53 1.61 12.42
CA SER A 33 -2.42 2.36 13.33
C SER A 33 -1.95 2.35 14.77
N PRO A 34 -2.25 3.40 15.57
CA PRO A 34 -1.93 3.46 17.00
C PRO A 34 -2.95 2.67 17.83
N ALA A 35 -3.05 1.36 17.58
CA ALA A 35 -3.93 0.44 18.31
C ALA A 35 -3.18 -0.85 18.69
N PRO A 36 -3.52 -1.53 19.80
CA PRO A 36 -2.86 -2.76 20.19
C PRO A 36 -2.90 -3.83 19.09
N GLN A 37 -1.77 -4.48 18.81
CA GLN A 37 -1.64 -5.45 17.70
C GLN A 37 -2.69 -6.57 17.77
N GLY A 38 -3.00 -7.07 18.97
CA GLY A 38 -4.03 -8.10 19.17
C GLY A 38 -5.45 -7.64 18.80
N ASP A 39 -5.76 -6.36 18.93
CA ASP A 39 -7.05 -5.79 18.53
C ASP A 39 -7.13 -5.64 17.00
N ILE A 40 -6.04 -5.20 16.39
CA ILE A 40 -5.88 -5.12 14.93
C ILE A 40 -6.05 -6.51 14.31
N GLU A 41 -5.35 -7.52 14.81
CA GLU A 41 -5.42 -8.89 14.29
C GLU A 41 -6.82 -9.48 14.42
N ARG A 42 -7.49 -9.27 15.55
CA ARG A 42 -8.87 -9.71 15.74
C ARG A 42 -9.82 -9.06 14.73
N LEU A 43 -9.67 -7.77 14.47
CA LEU A 43 -10.48 -7.07 13.47
C LEU A 43 -10.18 -7.58 12.06
N ARG A 44 -8.89 -7.70 11.70
CA ARG A 44 -8.44 -8.21 10.40
C ARG A 44 -9.01 -9.61 10.12
N GLN A 45 -8.92 -10.52 11.10
CA GLN A 45 -9.46 -11.87 10.99
C GLN A 45 -10.99 -11.86 10.84
N ARG A 46 -11.69 -11.04 11.63
CA ARG A 46 -13.15 -10.91 11.54
C ARG A 46 -13.61 -10.39 10.17
N MET A 47 -12.86 -9.47 9.56
CA MET A 47 -13.21 -8.85 8.29
C MET A 47 -12.71 -9.64 7.06
N GLY A 48 -11.84 -10.63 7.26
CA GLY A 48 -11.29 -11.43 6.16
C GLY A 48 -10.21 -10.71 5.33
N TRP A 49 -9.66 -9.61 5.84
CA TRP A 49 -8.64 -8.84 5.15
C TRP A 49 -7.28 -9.56 5.16
N THR A 50 -6.61 -9.52 4.01
CA THR A 50 -5.30 -10.16 3.80
C THR A 50 -4.13 -9.19 3.96
N ILE A 51 -4.42 -7.89 3.97
CA ILE A 51 -3.40 -6.84 4.04
C ILE A 51 -2.69 -6.86 5.40
N PRO A 52 -1.34 -6.84 5.45
CA PRO A 52 -0.60 -6.70 6.70
C PRO A 52 -1.01 -5.40 7.40
N TRP A 53 -1.33 -5.50 8.70
CA TRP A 53 -1.69 -4.35 9.52
C TRP A 53 -0.91 -4.39 10.83
N PHE A 54 -0.11 -3.35 11.06
CA PHE A 54 0.81 -3.22 12.18
C PHE A 54 0.42 -2.08 13.13
N THR A 55 0.84 -2.22 14.38
CA THR A 55 0.78 -1.17 15.40
C THR A 55 1.93 -0.17 15.24
N THR A 56 1.66 1.13 15.39
CA THR A 56 2.70 2.12 15.74
C THR A 56 2.90 2.18 17.24
N THR A 57 4.15 2.28 17.68
CA THR A 57 4.50 2.30 19.11
C THR A 57 5.04 3.65 19.58
N ASP A 58 5.27 4.58 18.67
CA ASP A 58 5.86 5.89 18.87
C ASP A 58 5.14 6.95 18.01
N ASP A 59 5.76 8.12 17.88
CA ASP A 59 5.21 9.29 17.17
C ASP A 59 5.29 9.17 15.64
N PHE A 60 5.60 7.98 15.08
CA PHE A 60 5.73 7.74 13.64
C PHE A 60 4.54 8.30 12.84
N SER A 61 3.31 8.05 13.28
CA SER A 61 2.13 8.57 12.59
C SER A 61 2.12 10.10 12.55
N GLU A 62 2.52 10.77 13.64
CA GLU A 62 2.59 12.23 13.72
C GLU A 62 3.72 12.79 12.84
N ASP A 63 4.91 12.21 12.92
CA ASP A 63 6.09 12.57 12.12
C ASP A 63 5.82 12.50 10.61
N PHE A 64 4.95 11.58 10.19
CA PHE A 64 4.52 11.41 8.80
C PHE A 64 3.16 12.04 8.48
N GLY A 65 2.72 13.02 9.27
CA GLY A 65 1.58 13.89 8.95
C GLY A 65 0.21 13.24 9.14
N VAL A 66 0.13 12.17 9.93
CA VAL A 66 -1.08 11.39 10.25
C VAL A 66 -1.38 11.48 11.75
N ALA A 67 -1.40 12.70 12.29
CA ALA A 67 -1.71 12.95 13.70
C ALA A 67 -3.21 12.79 14.00
N GLU A 68 -4.07 13.19 13.08
CA GLU A 68 -5.52 13.01 13.16
C GLU A 68 -6.02 12.59 11.77
N TYR A 69 -6.84 11.53 11.71
CA TYR A 69 -7.42 10.94 10.49
C TYR A 69 -6.46 10.12 9.61
N PHE A 70 -6.98 9.67 8.46
CA PHE A 70 -6.28 8.80 7.51
C PHE A 70 -5.30 9.58 6.63
N GLY A 71 -4.14 9.00 6.36
CA GLY A 71 -3.20 9.45 5.35
C GLY A 71 -2.48 8.28 4.68
N LEU A 72 -2.13 8.44 3.40
CA LEU A 72 -1.28 7.54 2.64
C LEU A 72 0.12 8.16 2.53
N ASN A 73 1.11 7.41 2.97
CA ASN A 73 2.52 7.72 2.78
C ASN A 73 3.14 6.70 1.82
N VAL A 74 3.97 7.18 0.88
CA VAL A 74 4.78 6.32 0.01
C VAL A 74 6.24 6.52 0.34
N PHE A 75 6.92 5.40 0.55
CA PHE A 75 8.34 5.35 0.84
C PHE A 75 9.07 4.59 -0.26
N LEU A 76 10.20 5.15 -0.71
CA LEU A 76 11.17 4.48 -1.57
C LEU A 76 12.41 4.16 -0.74
N ARG A 77 12.88 2.92 -0.82
CA ARG A 77 14.12 2.50 -0.17
C ARG A 77 15.20 2.30 -1.22
N GLU A 78 16.31 3.01 -1.07
CA GLU A 78 17.53 2.79 -1.86
C GLU A 78 18.67 2.41 -0.91
N GLY A 79 19.02 1.12 -0.89
CA GLY A 79 20.02 0.60 0.05
C GLY A 79 19.57 0.73 1.51
N GLU A 80 20.29 1.54 2.28
CA GLU A 80 19.98 1.84 3.69
C GLU A 80 19.15 3.12 3.85
N GLU A 81 18.97 3.90 2.78
CA GLU A 81 18.24 5.16 2.82
C GLU A 81 16.75 4.94 2.50
N VAL A 82 15.89 5.68 3.20
CA VAL A 82 14.44 5.66 3.00
C VAL A 82 13.96 7.08 2.75
N PHE A 83 13.34 7.27 1.59
CA PHE A 83 12.81 8.56 1.15
C PHE A 83 11.29 8.52 1.19
N ARG A 84 10.67 9.52 1.80
CA ARG A 84 9.24 9.76 1.67
C ARG A 84 8.99 10.48 0.36
N THR A 85 8.43 9.79 -0.62
CA THR A 85 8.28 10.33 -1.99
C THR A 85 6.90 10.89 -2.25
N TYR A 86 5.89 10.50 -1.47
CA TYR A 86 4.53 11.00 -1.62
C TYR A 86 3.77 10.99 -0.30
N PHE A 87 2.87 11.96 -0.13
CA PHE A 87 1.89 11.99 0.94
C PHE A 87 0.58 12.58 0.48
N THR A 88 -0.51 11.96 0.91
CA THR A 88 -1.85 12.51 0.75
C THR A 88 -2.73 12.17 1.95
N GLY A 89 -3.69 13.03 2.26
CA GLY A 89 -4.62 12.86 3.36
C GLY A 89 -5.97 13.52 3.08
N GLY A 90 -6.89 13.41 4.03
CA GLY A 90 -8.24 13.97 3.89
C GLY A 90 -8.97 13.41 2.68
N ARG A 91 -9.70 14.25 1.94
CA ARG A 91 -10.53 13.81 0.80
C ARG A 91 -9.74 13.30 -0.40
N ALA A 92 -8.47 13.63 -0.51
CA ALA A 92 -7.64 13.10 -1.58
C ALA A 92 -7.41 11.58 -1.43
N ALA A 93 -7.56 11.04 -0.22
CA ALA A 93 -7.54 9.60 0.01
C ALA A 93 -8.78 8.87 -0.55
N GLU A 94 -9.89 9.57 -0.79
CA GLU A 94 -11.12 8.97 -1.34
C GLU A 94 -10.93 8.47 -2.79
N ALA A 95 -9.90 8.95 -3.49
CA ALA A 95 -9.56 8.50 -4.84
C ALA A 95 -8.74 7.19 -4.87
N ILE A 96 -8.28 6.71 -3.71
CA ILE A 96 -7.47 5.50 -3.60
C ILE A 96 -8.38 4.28 -3.44
N GLY A 97 -8.13 3.23 -4.22
CA GLY A 97 -8.91 1.99 -4.15
C GLY A 97 -8.37 0.89 -5.04
N PRO A 98 -8.38 1.07 -6.38
CA PRO A 98 -7.83 0.06 -7.29
C PRO A 98 -6.31 0.05 -7.24
N VAL A 99 -5.71 -1.09 -7.59
CA VAL A 99 -4.24 -1.25 -7.74
C VAL A 99 -3.60 -0.11 -8.54
N TRP A 100 -4.29 0.37 -9.58
CA TRP A 100 -3.86 1.48 -10.42
C TRP A 100 -3.59 2.77 -9.64
N SER A 101 -4.50 3.13 -8.75
CA SER A 101 -4.35 4.35 -7.94
C SER A 101 -3.14 4.28 -7.01
N PHE A 102 -2.76 3.08 -6.56
CA PHE A 102 -1.57 2.89 -5.75
C PHE A 102 -0.30 3.01 -6.60
N LEU A 103 -0.24 2.28 -7.73
CA LEU A 103 0.91 2.31 -8.64
C LEU A 103 1.18 3.72 -9.17
N ASP A 104 0.13 4.48 -9.53
CA ASP A 104 0.24 5.85 -10.01
C ASP A 104 0.81 6.83 -8.96
N MET A 105 0.74 6.48 -7.67
CA MET A 105 1.28 7.29 -6.58
C MET A 105 2.69 6.86 -6.18
N THR A 106 3.21 5.73 -6.67
CA THR A 106 4.57 5.28 -6.36
C THR A 106 5.59 5.76 -7.38
N PRO A 107 6.86 5.96 -6.98
CA PRO A 107 7.92 6.35 -7.91
C PRO A 107 8.19 5.32 -9.01
N LEU A 108 7.85 4.05 -8.78
CA LEU A 108 8.00 3.00 -9.80
C LEU A 108 6.87 3.03 -10.84
N GLY A 109 5.79 3.77 -10.59
CA GLY A 109 4.65 3.84 -11.48
C GLY A 109 4.02 2.49 -11.74
N ARG A 110 3.42 2.34 -12.92
CA ARG A 110 2.88 1.07 -13.41
C ARG A 110 3.93 0.18 -14.03
N GLN A 111 5.16 0.66 -14.21
CA GLN A 111 6.24 -0.03 -14.91
C GLN A 111 5.84 -0.46 -16.33
N GLU A 112 5.22 0.45 -17.07
CA GLU A 112 4.77 0.21 -18.44
C GLU A 112 5.53 1.08 -19.45
N THR A 113 5.82 0.57 -20.64
CA THR A 113 6.68 1.24 -21.65
C THR A 113 6.15 2.57 -22.18
N TRP A 114 4.93 2.97 -21.83
CA TRP A 114 4.39 4.30 -22.17
C TRP A 114 4.74 5.35 -21.10
N GLU A 115 5.17 4.94 -19.91
CA GLU A 115 5.61 5.82 -18.83
C GLU A 115 7.03 6.33 -19.09
N ASP A 116 7.26 7.59 -18.70
CA ASP A 116 8.58 8.20 -18.70
C ASP A 116 9.33 7.79 -17.43
N SER A 117 10.05 6.67 -17.50
CA SER A 117 10.79 6.10 -16.37
C SER A 117 12.30 6.28 -16.54
N PRO A 118 13.07 6.41 -15.44
CA PRO A 118 14.53 6.51 -15.49
C PRO A 118 15.19 5.31 -16.19
N GLU A 119 16.39 5.52 -16.71
CA GLU A 119 17.16 4.45 -17.36
C GLU A 119 17.40 3.27 -16.40
N GLY A 120 17.11 2.06 -16.88
CA GLY A 120 17.26 0.84 -16.10
C GLY A 120 16.05 0.46 -15.23
N TYR A 121 14.99 1.28 -15.18
CA TYR A 121 13.74 0.89 -14.52
C TYR A 121 13.08 -0.27 -15.28
N PRO A 122 12.60 -1.30 -14.57
CA PRO A 122 11.88 -2.39 -15.22
C PRO A 122 10.60 -1.85 -15.87
N GLN A 123 10.38 -2.19 -17.15
CA GLN A 123 9.16 -1.84 -17.87
C GLN A 123 8.73 -2.99 -18.79
N ASP A 124 7.42 -3.25 -18.82
CA ASP A 124 6.78 -4.21 -19.72
C ASP A 124 5.80 -3.50 -20.66
N PRO A 125 5.43 -4.10 -21.81
CA PRO A 125 4.35 -3.57 -22.63
C PRO A 125 3.05 -3.45 -21.81
N PRO A 126 2.23 -2.40 -22.04
CA PRO A 126 0.94 -2.30 -21.38
C PRO A 126 0.08 -3.55 -21.63
N TYR A 127 -0.71 -3.94 -20.62
CA TYR A 127 -1.58 -5.14 -20.64
C TYR A 127 -0.88 -6.51 -20.62
N SER A 128 0.42 -6.59 -20.35
CA SER A 128 1.17 -7.86 -20.47
C SER A 128 1.62 -8.50 -19.15
N TRP A 129 1.67 -7.74 -18.07
CA TRP A 129 2.32 -8.15 -16.81
C TRP A 129 1.37 -8.83 -15.81
N TRP A 130 0.08 -8.45 -15.80
CA TRP A 130 -0.85 -9.01 -14.83
C TRP A 130 -1.26 -10.45 -15.16
N ARG A 131 -1.46 -11.22 -14.11
CA ARG A 131 -1.88 -12.62 -14.07
C ARG A 131 -3.09 -12.78 -13.16
N LEU A 132 -3.66 -13.99 -13.13
CA LEU A 132 -4.59 -14.35 -12.07
C LEU A 132 -3.89 -14.21 -10.70
N HIS A 133 -4.63 -13.85 -9.66
CA HIS A 133 -4.04 -13.46 -8.37
C HIS A 133 -3.28 -14.60 -7.67
N ASP A 134 -3.51 -15.85 -8.07
CA ASP A 134 -2.88 -17.08 -7.60
C ASP A 134 -1.76 -17.61 -8.53
N GLU A 135 -1.50 -16.94 -9.65
CA GLU A 135 -0.49 -17.32 -10.65
C GLU A 135 0.81 -16.50 -10.55
N TYR A 136 0.93 -15.61 -9.57
CA TYR A 136 2.19 -14.91 -9.28
C TYR A 136 3.16 -15.84 -8.55
N GLU A 137 4.45 -15.78 -8.89
CA GLU A 137 5.47 -16.51 -8.14
C GLU A 137 5.52 -16.01 -6.68
N PRO A 138 5.72 -16.89 -5.69
CA PRO A 138 5.87 -16.47 -4.31
C PRO A 138 7.12 -15.58 -4.17
N GLN A 139 6.93 -14.29 -3.93
CA GLN A 139 8.05 -13.36 -3.78
C GLN A 139 8.76 -13.63 -2.45
N GLN A 140 10.05 -13.96 -2.51
CA GLN A 140 10.90 -13.96 -1.32
C GLN A 140 11.05 -12.51 -0.87
N SER A 141 10.67 -12.22 0.37
CA SER A 141 10.90 -10.92 1.01
C SER A 141 12.39 -10.55 0.88
N ARG A 142 12.69 -9.45 0.18
CA ARG A 142 14.01 -8.80 0.25
C ARG A 142 14.06 -7.82 1.41
#